data_AF-A0A7H9CJS5-F1
#
_entry.id   AF-A0A7H9CJS5-F1
#
_cell.length_a   1.000
_cell.length_b   1.000
_cell.length_c   1.000
_cell.angle_alpha   90.00
_cell.angle_beta   90.00
_cell.angle_gamma   90.00
#
_symmetry.space_group_name_H-M   'P 1'
#
loop_
_entity.id
_entity.type
_entity.pdbx_description
1 polymer ?
#
loop_
_entity_poly.entity_id
_entity_poly.type
_entity_poly.pdbx_seq_one_letter_code
_entity_poly.pdbx_strand_id
1 'polypeptide(L)'
;MNKFRQIAFSVLRSLQDRHIYHYAASLSFYSVMAIIPFIFLSLSLFTQMPSFKEYYNLIMNFVAGSLLPAHQEIVGEHLENFLQNSSKLGITGLVAMVITSLMFFSNFEFVVTTLARTKARSFWTRVSVYWTLMTLMPLALASSFYLSHFVQKMLNASAFTKNINFLELLPFLIILAIFSVTYAICINRKIPLWRIFGVGFIASGVWNISKLFFISYVFYNKSYESIYGSLSTLLFFFVWLYVSWIIFLFGLKACVYGLDTALDDQDSPQNPNAQIQIQNPNNAHTKSAKGKKNQ
;
A
#
# COMPACT_ATOMS: atom_id res chain seq x y z
N MET A 1 31.01 -8.76 2.86
CA MET A 1 29.89 -8.67 3.83
C MET A 1 28.68 -9.41 3.27
N ASN A 2 28.22 -10.50 3.90
CA ASN A 2 27.12 -11.34 3.39
C ASN A 2 25.88 -10.50 3.07
N LYS A 3 25.29 -10.72 1.89
CA LYS A 3 24.11 -10.00 1.38
C LYS A 3 22.98 -9.87 2.42
N PHE A 4 22.74 -10.93 3.19
CA PHE A 4 21.76 -10.95 4.28
C PHE A 4 22.12 -9.99 5.43
N ARG A 5 23.39 -9.94 5.83
CA ARG A 5 23.88 -9.05 6.89
C ARG A 5 23.72 -7.58 6.51
N GLN A 6 23.89 -7.25 5.22
CA GLN A 6 23.67 -5.89 4.71
C GLN A 6 22.20 -5.47 4.82
N ILE A 7 21.27 -6.36 4.48
CA ILE A 7 19.83 -6.08 4.59
C ILE A 7 19.45 -5.90 6.06
N ALA A 8 19.85 -6.83 6.94
CA ALA A 8 19.54 -6.74 8.37
C ALA A 8 20.08 -5.44 9.00
N PHE A 9 21.31 -5.04 8.64
CA PHE A 9 21.89 -3.78 9.09
C PHE A 9 21.11 -2.56 8.58
N SER A 10 20.68 -2.58 7.31
CA SER A 10 19.89 -1.49 6.72
C SER A 10 18.52 -1.33 7.39
N VAL A 11 17.86 -2.45 7.73
CA VAL A 11 16.59 -2.45 8.48
C VAL A 11 16.81 -1.92 9.90
N LEU A 12 17.84 -2.36 10.61
CA LEU A 12 18.09 -1.92 11.98
C LEU A 12 18.41 -0.41 12.04
N ARG A 13 19.15 0.10 11.07
CA ARG A 13 19.49 1.52 10.97
C ARG A 13 18.27 2.37 10.58
N SER A 14 17.35 1.84 9.76
CA SER A 14 16.16 2.58 9.37
C SER A 14 15.25 2.87 10.57
N LEU A 15 15.23 1.98 11.59
CA LEU A 15 14.49 2.16 12.85
C LEU A 15 14.89 3.42 13.64
N GLN A 16 16.08 3.97 13.42
CA GLN A 16 16.55 5.16 14.14
C GLN A 16 15.96 6.47 13.60
N ASP A 17 15.32 6.45 12.43
CA ASP A 17 14.76 7.65 11.82
C ASP A 17 13.38 7.99 12.38
N ARG A 18 13.35 9.03 13.21
CA ARG A 18 12.12 9.51 13.81
C ARG A 18 11.17 10.15 12.80
N HIS A 19 11.64 10.61 11.64
CA HIS A 19 10.79 11.23 10.62
C HIS A 19 9.81 10.24 10.01
N ILE A 20 10.12 8.93 10.02
CA ILE A 20 9.24 7.87 9.50
C ILE A 20 7.89 7.87 10.22
N TYR A 21 7.88 8.07 11.54
CA TYR A 21 6.63 8.13 12.32
C TYR A 21 5.76 9.32 11.91
N HIS A 22 6.35 10.49 11.69
CA HIS A 22 5.62 11.66 11.22
C HIS A 22 5.07 11.47 9.80
N TYR A 23 5.87 10.89 8.89
CA TYR A 23 5.40 10.59 7.54
C TYR A 23 4.29 9.54 7.52
N ALA A 24 4.40 8.49 8.34
CA ALA A 24 3.37 7.48 8.48
C ALA A 24 2.06 8.10 9.01
N ALA A 25 2.13 9.01 9.98
CA ALA A 25 0.95 9.71 10.50
C ALA A 25 0.28 10.55 9.41
N SER A 26 1.08 11.28 8.62
CA SER A 26 0.55 12.07 7.49
C SER A 26 -0.13 11.18 6.45
N LEU A 27 0.50 10.08 6.04
CA LEU A 27 -0.04 9.14 5.06
C LEU A 27 -1.33 8.47 5.55
N SER A 28 -1.40 8.08 6.82
CA SER A 28 -2.62 7.58 7.44
C SER A 28 -3.75 8.59 7.37
N PHE A 29 -3.50 9.84 7.75
CA PHE A 29 -4.50 10.89 7.70
C PHE A 29 -5.04 11.09 6.28
N TYR A 30 -4.15 11.25 5.28
CA TYR A 30 -4.57 11.41 3.89
C TYR A 30 -5.30 10.18 3.33
N SER A 31 -4.92 8.96 3.76
CA SER A 31 -5.61 7.73 3.37
C SER A 31 -7.06 7.71 3.88
N VAL A 32 -7.28 8.04 5.16
CA VAL A 32 -8.63 8.11 5.75
C VAL A 32 -9.46 9.20 5.06
N MET A 33 -8.85 10.37 4.83
CA MET A 33 -9.50 11.50 4.16
C MET A 33 -9.92 11.14 2.72
N ALA A 34 -9.11 10.34 2.01
CA ALA A 34 -9.43 9.86 0.66
C ALA A 34 -10.52 8.76 0.63
N ILE A 35 -10.65 7.96 1.70
CA ILE A 35 -11.66 6.91 1.79
C ILE A 35 -13.08 7.49 1.86
N ILE A 36 -13.30 8.61 2.54
CA ILE A 36 -14.64 9.16 2.76
C ILE A 36 -15.34 9.53 1.43
N PRO A 37 -14.75 10.34 0.53
CA PRO A 37 -15.38 10.65 -0.76
C PRO A 37 -15.53 9.42 -1.66
N PHE A 38 -14.62 8.45 -1.55
CA PHE A 38 -14.71 7.19 -2.28
C PHE A 38 -15.94 6.38 -1.85
N ILE A 39 -16.25 6.32 -0.55
CA ILE A 39 -17.47 5.67 -0.04
C ILE A 39 -18.72 6.36 -0.61
N PHE A 40 -18.77 7.70 -0.60
CA PHE A 40 -19.92 8.43 -1.16
C PHE A 40 -20.08 8.23 -2.66
N LEU A 41 -18.99 8.24 -3.42
CA LEU A 41 -19.04 7.95 -4.85
C LEU A 41 -19.51 6.52 -5.12
N SER A 42 -18.95 5.54 -4.40
CA SER A 42 -19.34 4.13 -4.50
C SER A 42 -20.83 3.94 -4.21
N LEU A 43 -21.32 4.55 -3.12
CA LEU A 43 -22.72 4.49 -2.73
C LEU A 43 -23.63 5.15 -3.78
N SER A 44 -23.25 6.32 -4.30
CA SER A 44 -24.00 6.99 -5.37
C SER A 44 -24.10 6.12 -6.62
N LEU A 45 -22.98 5.56 -7.09
CA LEU A 45 -22.95 4.65 -8.23
C LEU A 45 -23.79 3.39 -7.97
N PHE A 46 -23.72 2.84 -6.76
CA PHE A 46 -24.52 1.68 -6.36
C PHE A 46 -26.02 1.99 -6.43
N THR A 47 -26.47 3.15 -5.96
CA THR A 47 -27.90 3.55 -6.05
C THR A 47 -28.43 3.71 -7.47
N GLN A 48 -27.54 3.94 -8.44
CA GLN A 48 -27.90 4.09 -9.86
C GLN A 48 -27.97 2.74 -10.59
N MET A 49 -27.49 1.65 -10.00
CA MET A 49 -27.56 0.33 -10.62
C MET A 49 -29.00 -0.22 -10.62
N PRO A 50 -29.45 -0.90 -11.69
CA PRO A 50 -30.80 -1.47 -11.76
C PRO A 50 -31.11 -2.41 -10.59
N SER A 51 -30.13 -3.22 -10.17
CA SER A 51 -30.24 -4.15 -9.06
C SER A 51 -30.51 -3.47 -7.71
N PHE A 52 -30.22 -2.18 -7.55
CA PHE A 52 -30.45 -1.46 -6.29
C PHE A 52 -31.93 -1.42 -5.91
N LYS A 53 -32.84 -1.36 -6.89
CA LYS A 53 -34.29 -1.33 -6.63
C LYS A 53 -34.77 -2.59 -5.93
N GLU A 54 -34.22 -3.77 -6.26
CA GLU A 54 -34.54 -5.03 -5.57
C GLU A 54 -34.07 -5.00 -4.12
N TYR A 55 -32.85 -4.51 -3.86
CA TYR A 55 -32.32 -4.36 -2.50
C TYR A 55 -33.10 -3.34 -1.68
N TYR A 56 -33.47 -2.21 -2.28
CA TYR A 56 -34.33 -1.20 -1.65
C TYR A 56 -35.66 -1.79 -1.20
N ASN A 57 -36.32 -2.56 -2.08
CA ASN A 57 -37.59 -3.22 -1.76
C ASN A 57 -37.43 -4.26 -0.65
N LEU A 58 -36.34 -5.04 -0.64
CA LEU A 58 -36.04 -5.98 0.44
C LEU A 58 -35.85 -5.28 1.79
N ILE A 59 -35.15 -4.15 1.80
CA ILE A 59 -34.95 -3.34 3.01
C ILE A 59 -36.30 -2.79 3.49
N MET A 60 -37.11 -2.23 2.58
CA MET A 60 -38.42 -1.68 2.94
C MET A 60 -39.36 -2.76 3.48
N ASN A 61 -39.37 -3.94 2.87
CA ASN A 61 -40.17 -5.08 3.35
C ASN A 61 -39.69 -5.61 4.71
N PHE A 62 -38.37 -5.62 4.95
CA PHE A 62 -37.81 -6.00 6.25
C PHE A 62 -38.16 -4.98 7.35
N VAL A 63 -38.05 -3.69 7.03
CA VAL A 63 -38.45 -2.57 7.90
C VAL A 63 -39.95 -2.62 8.18
N ALA A 64 -40.77 -2.88 7.16
CA ALA A 64 -42.22 -3.02 7.29
C ALA A 64 -42.62 -4.24 8.13
N GLY A 65 -41.87 -5.34 8.04
CA GLY A 65 -42.12 -6.57 8.81
C GLY A 65 -41.57 -6.56 10.23
N SER A 66 -40.61 -5.68 10.55
CA SER A 66 -39.85 -5.72 11.83
C SER A 66 -39.99 -4.46 12.70
N LEU A 67 -40.51 -3.34 12.17
CA LEU A 67 -40.71 -2.08 12.91
C LEU A 67 -42.20 -1.73 13.07
N LEU A 68 -42.52 -0.99 14.16
CA LEU A 68 -43.84 -0.38 14.34
C LEU A 68 -44.16 0.59 13.18
N PRO A 69 -45.43 0.69 12.74
CA PRO A 69 -45.84 1.52 11.61
C PRO A 69 -45.33 2.98 11.64
N ALA A 70 -45.24 3.59 12.83
CA ALA A 70 -44.79 4.96 13.02
C ALA A 70 -43.31 5.22 12.61
N HIS A 71 -42.48 4.18 12.54
CA HIS A 71 -41.07 4.30 12.11
C HIS A 71 -40.87 3.92 10.65
N GLN A 72 -41.87 3.34 9.99
CA GLN A 72 -41.81 2.96 8.58
C GLN A 72 -41.83 4.19 7.68
N GLU A 73 -42.68 5.17 8.00
CA GLU A 73 -42.84 6.40 7.23
C GLU A 73 -41.57 7.27 7.31
N ILE A 74 -40.99 7.40 8.51
CA ILE A 74 -39.75 8.17 8.74
C ILE A 74 -38.55 7.53 8.01
N VAL A 75 -38.42 6.20 8.07
CA VAL A 75 -37.33 5.48 7.38
C VAL A 75 -37.52 5.54 5.86
N GLY A 76 -38.75 5.43 5.38
CA GLY A 76 -39.10 5.57 3.96
C GLY A 76 -38.76 6.95 3.41
N GLU A 77 -39.15 8.00 4.12
CA GLU A 77 -38.86 9.40 3.73
C GLU A 77 -37.34 9.67 3.68
N HIS A 78 -36.58 9.20 4.67
CA HIS A 78 -35.12 9.35 4.66
C HIS A 78 -34.45 8.59 3.50
N LEU A 79 -34.96 7.41 3.16
CA LEU A 79 -34.41 6.60 2.08
C LEU A 79 -34.75 7.18 0.70
N GLU A 80 -35.96 7.72 0.55
CA GLU A 80 -36.38 8.42 -0.67
C GLU A 80 -35.63 9.74 -0.85
N ASN A 81 -35.49 10.54 0.21
CA ASN A 81 -34.67 11.75 0.21
C ASN A 81 -33.20 11.45 -0.12
N PHE A 82 -32.67 10.33 0.39
CA PHE A 82 -31.32 9.87 0.06
C PHE A 82 -31.19 9.52 -1.43
N LEU A 83 -32.16 8.81 -1.99
CA LEU A 83 -32.20 8.46 -3.41
C LEU A 83 -32.30 9.68 -4.32
N GLN A 84 -33.16 10.65 -3.98
CA GLN A 84 -33.30 11.88 -4.76
C GLN A 84 -32.04 12.74 -4.75
N ASN A 85 -31.30 12.74 -3.64
CA ASN A 85 -30.06 13.51 -3.50
C ASN A 85 -28.79 12.71 -3.87
N SER A 86 -28.90 11.42 -4.18
CA SER A 86 -27.74 10.54 -4.41
C SER A 86 -26.87 11.01 -5.59
N SER A 87 -27.47 11.60 -6.63
CA SER A 87 -26.76 12.15 -7.78
C SER A 87 -25.92 13.39 -7.39
N LYS A 88 -26.49 14.31 -6.59
CA LYS A 88 -25.75 15.48 -6.08
C LYS A 88 -24.63 15.07 -5.12
N LEU A 89 -24.89 14.11 -4.23
CA LEU A 89 -23.89 13.50 -3.35
C LEU A 89 -22.77 12.79 -4.14
N GLY A 90 -23.11 12.20 -5.29
CA GLY A 90 -22.15 11.59 -6.21
C GLY A 90 -21.22 12.60 -6.86
N ILE A 91 -21.75 13.73 -7.36
CA ILE A 91 -20.96 14.78 -8.01
C ILE A 91 -20.03 15.47 -7.00
N THR A 92 -20.54 15.84 -5.82
CA THR A 92 -19.71 16.43 -4.76
C THR A 92 -18.69 15.43 -4.23
N GLY A 93 -19.09 14.16 -4.06
CA GLY A 93 -18.20 13.05 -3.74
C GLY A 93 -17.10 12.86 -4.77
N LEU A 94 -17.40 12.96 -6.06
CA LEU A 94 -16.42 12.87 -7.14
C LEU A 94 -15.40 14.01 -7.09
N VAL A 95 -15.86 15.26 -6.97
CA VAL A 95 -14.95 16.43 -6.86
C VAL A 95 -14.07 16.31 -5.62
N ALA A 96 -14.67 15.98 -4.47
CA ALA A 96 -13.93 15.76 -3.23
C ALA A 96 -12.94 14.60 -3.37
N MET A 97 -13.31 13.49 -4.01
CA MET A 97 -12.44 12.34 -4.25
C MET A 97 -11.24 12.72 -5.10
N VAL A 98 -11.43 13.49 -6.17
CA VAL A 98 -10.32 13.96 -7.01
C VAL A 98 -9.36 14.81 -6.19
N ILE A 99 -9.87 15.76 -5.39
CA ILE A 99 -9.03 16.62 -4.55
C ILE A 99 -8.26 15.79 -3.51
N THR A 100 -8.93 14.93 -2.75
CA THR A 100 -8.31 14.15 -1.68
C THR A 100 -7.34 13.11 -2.21
N SER A 101 -7.64 12.50 -3.35
CA SER A 101 -6.73 11.60 -4.06
C SER A 101 -5.47 12.33 -4.51
N LEU A 102 -5.60 13.52 -5.11
CA LEU A 102 -4.44 14.35 -5.48
C LEU A 102 -3.60 14.73 -4.26
N MET A 103 -4.23 15.08 -3.13
CA MET A 103 -3.53 15.36 -1.88
C MET A 103 -2.78 14.12 -1.36
N PHE A 104 -3.42 12.96 -1.34
CA PHE A 104 -2.79 11.70 -0.94
C PHE A 104 -1.59 11.36 -1.82
N PHE A 105 -1.75 11.36 -3.14
CA PHE A 105 -0.65 11.05 -4.07
C PHE A 105 0.48 12.07 -4.00
N SER A 106 0.17 13.35 -3.79
CA SER A 106 1.17 14.39 -3.62
C SER A 106 1.97 14.18 -2.33
N ASN A 107 1.30 13.89 -1.21
CA ASN A 107 1.95 13.60 0.07
C ASN A 107 2.78 12.31 -0.01
N PHE A 108 2.24 11.25 -0.62
CA PHE A 108 2.94 10.00 -0.82
C PHE A 108 4.22 10.18 -1.64
N GLU A 109 4.16 10.87 -2.79
CA GLU A 109 5.36 11.15 -3.60
C GLU A 109 6.38 11.96 -2.80
N PHE A 110 5.94 12.98 -2.06
CA PHE A 110 6.82 13.80 -1.22
C PHE A 110 7.55 12.94 -0.18
N VAL A 111 6.83 12.06 0.52
CA VAL A 111 7.41 11.15 1.51
C VAL A 111 8.43 10.21 0.86
N VAL A 112 8.05 9.57 -0.25
CA VAL A 112 8.93 8.61 -0.96
C VAL A 112 10.20 9.29 -1.47
N THR A 113 10.08 10.45 -2.12
CA THR A 113 11.23 11.17 -2.70
C THR A 113 12.16 11.73 -1.62
N THR A 114 11.59 12.17 -0.49
CA THR A 114 12.35 12.62 0.68
C THR A 114 13.14 11.47 1.31
N LEU A 115 12.49 10.33 1.55
CA LEU A 115 13.13 9.13 2.11
C LEU A 115 14.16 8.53 1.13
N ALA A 116 13.88 8.57 -0.16
CA ALA A 116 14.75 8.05 -1.21
C ALA A 116 15.87 9.02 -1.63
N ARG A 117 15.86 10.27 -1.13
CA ARG A 117 16.78 11.34 -1.54
C ARG A 117 16.86 11.45 -3.07
N THR A 118 15.71 11.43 -3.74
CA THR A 118 15.57 11.50 -5.20
C THR A 118 14.82 12.75 -5.63
N LYS A 119 15.04 13.14 -6.89
CA LYS A 119 14.18 14.15 -7.53
C LYS A 119 12.79 13.57 -7.74
N ALA A 120 11.78 14.40 -7.46
CA ALA A 120 10.39 14.08 -7.76
C ALA A 120 10.19 13.82 -9.25
N ARG A 121 9.27 12.89 -9.57
CA ARG A 121 8.92 12.60 -10.96
C ARG A 121 8.05 13.70 -11.55
N SER A 122 8.11 13.84 -12.88
CA SER A 122 7.15 14.66 -13.64
C SER A 122 5.73 14.15 -13.40
N PHE A 123 4.77 15.07 -13.38
CA PHE A 123 3.36 14.79 -13.05
C PHE A 123 2.77 13.65 -13.89
N TRP A 124 3.02 13.62 -15.20
CA TRP A 124 2.49 12.58 -16.10
C TRP A 124 3.09 11.20 -15.85
N THR A 125 4.39 11.12 -15.57
CA THR A 125 5.05 9.87 -15.18
C THR A 125 4.50 9.37 -13.85
N ARG A 126 4.22 10.28 -12.92
CA ARG A 126 3.61 9.99 -11.61
C ARG A 126 2.23 9.36 -11.77
N VAL A 127 1.36 9.96 -12.57
CA VAL A 127 0.01 9.46 -12.82
C VAL A 127 0.06 8.07 -13.47
N SER A 128 0.88 7.89 -14.51
CA SER A 128 1.01 6.58 -15.19
C SER A 128 1.49 5.47 -14.25
N VAL A 129 2.45 5.79 -13.38
CA VAL A 129 2.96 4.86 -12.36
C VAL A 129 1.88 4.49 -11.34
N TYR A 130 1.17 5.46 -10.76
CA TYR A 130 0.15 5.15 -9.75
C TYR A 130 -1.08 4.48 -10.35
N TRP A 131 -1.40 4.78 -11.61
CA TRP A 131 -2.47 4.12 -12.34
C TRP A 131 -2.18 2.64 -12.57
N THR A 132 -0.95 2.28 -12.93
CA THR A 132 -0.57 0.86 -13.05
C THR A 132 -0.64 0.14 -11.71
N LEU A 133 -0.21 0.77 -10.61
CA LEU A 133 -0.39 0.20 -9.26
C LEU A 133 -1.86 -0.02 -8.91
N MET A 134 -2.72 0.94 -9.23
CA MET A 134 -4.16 0.87 -8.99
C MET A 134 -4.83 -0.27 -9.76
N THR A 135 -4.37 -0.59 -10.98
CA THR A 135 -4.88 -1.74 -11.74
C THR A 135 -4.22 -3.05 -11.35
N LEU A 136 -2.95 -3.02 -10.94
CA LEU A 136 -2.21 -4.22 -10.55
C LEU A 136 -2.70 -4.80 -9.22
N MET A 137 -3.17 -3.96 -8.30
CA MET A 137 -3.68 -4.37 -6.98
C MET A 137 -4.92 -5.30 -7.10
N PRO A 138 -6.01 -4.90 -7.79
CA PRO A 138 -7.17 -5.77 -8.01
C PRO A 138 -6.81 -7.00 -8.85
N LEU A 139 -5.94 -6.83 -9.86
CA LEU A 139 -5.51 -7.95 -10.68
C LEU A 139 -4.73 -8.99 -9.85
N ALA A 140 -3.87 -8.55 -8.94
CA ALA A 140 -3.14 -9.44 -8.03
C ALA A 140 -4.08 -10.16 -7.07
N LEU A 141 -5.09 -9.47 -6.51
CA LEU A 141 -6.13 -10.09 -5.67
C LEU A 141 -6.96 -11.11 -6.47
N ALA A 142 -7.45 -10.75 -7.65
CA ALA A 142 -8.21 -11.64 -8.51
C ALA A 142 -7.40 -12.88 -8.92
N SER A 143 -6.13 -12.67 -9.29
CA SER A 143 -5.18 -13.74 -9.59
C SER A 143 -4.99 -14.66 -8.39
N SER A 144 -4.89 -14.09 -7.18
CA SER A 144 -4.77 -14.87 -5.96
C SER A 144 -6.01 -15.71 -5.70
N PHE A 145 -7.22 -15.16 -5.83
CA PHE A 145 -8.45 -15.94 -5.62
C PHE A 145 -8.57 -17.05 -6.65
N TYR A 146 -8.26 -16.76 -7.91
CA TYR A 146 -8.24 -17.75 -8.98
C TYR A 146 -7.22 -18.87 -8.69
N LEU A 147 -6.01 -18.51 -8.27
CA LEU A 147 -4.96 -19.48 -7.95
C LEU A 147 -5.30 -20.28 -6.69
N SER A 148 -5.83 -19.66 -5.64
CA SER A 148 -6.37 -20.34 -4.44
C SER A 148 -7.40 -21.39 -4.83
N HIS A 149 -8.35 -21.03 -5.70
CA HIS A 149 -9.41 -21.93 -6.14
C HIS A 149 -8.85 -23.07 -7.02
N PHE A 150 -7.94 -22.76 -7.94
CA PHE A 150 -7.29 -23.75 -8.80
C PHE A 150 -6.46 -24.76 -8.01
N VAL A 151 -5.67 -24.28 -7.04
CA VAL A 151 -4.87 -25.12 -6.14
C VAL A 151 -5.77 -26.01 -5.28
N GLN A 152 -6.87 -25.48 -4.71
CA GLN A 152 -7.86 -26.29 -3.99
C GLN A 152 -8.46 -27.40 -4.86
N LYS A 153 -8.79 -27.09 -6.12
CA LYS A 153 -9.32 -28.08 -7.07
C LYS A 153 -8.32 -29.20 -7.37
N MET A 154 -7.02 -28.90 -7.48
CA MET A 154 -5.97 -29.91 -7.67
C MET A 154 -5.70 -30.74 -6.41
N LEU A 155 -5.68 -30.11 -5.22
CA LEU A 155 -5.46 -30.83 -3.95
C LEU A 155 -6.63 -31.78 -3.65
N ASN A 156 -7.88 -31.38 -3.94
CA ASN A 156 -9.04 -32.25 -3.77
C ASN A 156 -9.04 -33.45 -4.74
N ALA A 157 -8.30 -33.38 -5.85
CA ALA A 157 -8.12 -34.49 -6.80
C ALA A 157 -6.98 -35.45 -6.39
N SER A 158 -6.16 -35.09 -5.41
CA SER A 158 -4.93 -35.81 -5.06
C SER A 158 -4.97 -36.24 -3.59
N ALA A 159 -5.27 -37.51 -3.30
CA ALA A 159 -5.37 -38.06 -1.94
C ALA A 159 -4.06 -37.99 -1.10
N PHE A 160 -2.97 -37.47 -1.67
CA PHE A 160 -1.61 -37.55 -1.12
C PHE A 160 -1.04 -36.25 -0.52
N THR A 161 -1.78 -35.13 -0.53
CA THR A 161 -1.23 -33.81 -0.13
C THR A 161 -2.00 -33.19 1.05
N LYS A 162 -2.31 -34.00 2.07
CA LYS A 162 -3.07 -33.56 3.26
C LYS A 162 -2.25 -32.71 4.26
N ASN A 163 -0.92 -32.60 4.09
CA ASN A 163 -0.02 -32.03 5.10
C ASN A 163 0.63 -30.68 4.74
N ILE A 164 0.46 -30.14 3.53
CA ILE A 164 1.01 -28.82 3.18
C ILE A 164 -0.13 -27.89 2.80
N ASN A 165 -0.52 -27.03 3.73
CA ASN A 165 -1.50 -25.97 3.51
C ASN A 165 -0.91 -24.86 2.64
N PHE A 166 -0.78 -25.08 1.33
CA PHE A 166 -0.40 -24.03 0.37
C PHE A 166 -1.30 -22.78 0.47
N LEU A 167 -2.53 -22.95 0.97
CA LEU A 167 -3.46 -21.87 1.27
C LEU A 167 -2.98 -20.90 2.36
N GLU A 168 -2.13 -21.35 3.29
CA GLU A 168 -1.64 -20.51 4.38
C GLU A 168 -0.44 -19.65 3.94
N LEU A 169 0.31 -20.13 2.93
CA LEU A 169 1.44 -19.38 2.35
C LEU A 169 0.99 -18.35 1.30
N LEU A 170 -0.15 -18.56 0.65
CA LEU A 170 -0.61 -17.69 -0.43
C LEU A 170 -0.82 -16.22 0.01
N PRO A 171 -1.48 -15.91 1.15
CA PRO A 171 -1.65 -14.54 1.61
C PRO A 171 -0.31 -13.84 1.84
N PHE A 172 0.66 -14.56 2.41
CA PHE A 172 2.00 -14.04 2.63
C PHE A 172 2.69 -13.70 1.30
N LEU A 173 2.54 -14.55 0.28
CA LEU A 173 3.12 -14.33 -1.05
C LEU A 173 2.52 -13.12 -1.77
N ILE A 174 1.21 -12.87 -1.60
CA ILE A 174 0.54 -11.67 -2.14
C ILE A 174 1.12 -10.43 -1.48
N ILE A 175 1.23 -10.42 -0.15
CA ILE A 175 1.76 -9.28 0.61
C ILE A 175 3.21 -9.01 0.17
N LEU A 176 4.02 -10.07 0.04
CA LEU A 176 5.37 -9.99 -0.50
C LEU A 176 5.41 -9.34 -1.88
N ALA A 177 4.52 -9.76 -2.79
CA ALA A 177 4.42 -9.20 -4.11
C ALA A 177 4.02 -7.72 -4.06
N ILE A 178 3.01 -7.35 -3.26
CA ILE A 178 2.55 -5.96 -3.10
C ILE A 178 3.69 -5.07 -2.60
N PHE A 179 4.37 -5.45 -1.52
CA PHE A 179 5.50 -4.66 -0.99
C PHE A 179 6.62 -4.54 -2.02
N SER A 180 7.03 -5.66 -2.63
CA SER A 180 8.16 -5.67 -3.57
C SER A 180 7.88 -4.84 -4.82
N VAL A 181 6.69 -4.99 -5.41
CA VAL A 181 6.28 -4.23 -6.59
C VAL A 181 6.15 -2.75 -6.25
N THR A 182 5.53 -2.42 -5.12
CA THR A 182 5.38 -1.02 -4.70
C THR A 182 6.74 -0.37 -4.47
N TYR A 183 7.70 -1.05 -3.83
CA TYR A 183 9.06 -0.52 -3.68
C TYR A 183 9.76 -0.34 -5.03
N ALA A 184 9.64 -1.29 -5.95
CA ALA A 184 10.24 -1.19 -7.28
C ALA A 184 9.69 -0.02 -8.09
N ILE A 185 8.38 0.22 -7.98
CA ILE A 185 7.67 1.23 -8.75
C ILE A 185 7.86 2.62 -8.14
N CYS A 186 7.71 2.76 -6.82
CA CYS A 186 7.73 4.06 -6.14
C CYS A 186 9.15 4.64 -6.06
N ILE A 187 10.18 3.81 -5.86
CA ILE A 187 11.53 4.31 -5.71
C ILE A 187 12.11 4.69 -7.08
N ASN A 188 12.35 5.99 -7.28
CA ASN A 188 12.92 6.51 -8.52
C ASN A 188 14.45 6.33 -8.62
N ARG A 189 14.97 5.15 -8.24
CA ARG A 189 16.37 4.75 -8.39
C ARG A 189 16.48 3.31 -8.88
N LYS A 190 17.57 2.99 -9.57
CA LYS A 190 17.88 1.62 -9.98
C LYS A 190 18.31 0.79 -8.77
N ILE A 191 17.37 0.03 -8.19
CA ILE A 191 17.63 -0.90 -7.09
C ILE A 191 17.71 -2.32 -7.64
N PRO A 192 18.72 -3.13 -7.27
CA PRO A 192 18.79 -4.52 -7.72
C PRO A 192 17.63 -5.35 -7.14
N LEU A 193 16.98 -6.16 -7.98
CA LEU A 193 15.78 -6.94 -7.61
C LEU A 193 15.98 -7.81 -6.37
N TRP A 194 17.16 -8.40 -6.16
CA TRP A 194 17.44 -9.23 -4.98
C TRP A 194 17.29 -8.45 -3.66
N ARG A 195 17.59 -7.14 -3.67
CA ARG A 195 17.45 -6.27 -2.50
C ARG A 195 15.99 -5.91 -2.28
N ILE A 196 15.26 -5.61 -3.34
CA ILE A 196 13.82 -5.32 -3.29
C ILE A 196 13.06 -6.51 -2.70
N PHE A 197 13.29 -7.72 -3.24
CA PHE A 197 12.68 -8.94 -2.71
C PHE A 197 13.13 -9.27 -1.29
N GLY A 198 14.42 -9.10 -0.97
CA GLY A 198 14.93 -9.37 0.37
C GLY A 198 14.34 -8.45 1.44
N VAL A 199 14.21 -7.16 1.15
CA VAL A 199 13.56 -6.19 2.06
C VAL A 199 12.04 -6.39 2.06
N GLY A 200 11.43 -6.66 0.91
CA GLY A 200 10.01 -7.00 0.79
C GLY A 200 9.63 -8.22 1.63
N PHE A 201 10.48 -9.24 1.68
CA PHE A 201 10.30 -10.43 2.51
C PHE A 201 10.27 -10.09 4.00
N ILE A 202 11.23 -9.29 4.47
CA ILE A 202 11.28 -8.84 5.86
C ILE A 202 10.07 -7.96 6.20
N ALA A 203 9.75 -6.97 5.35
CA ALA A 203 8.60 -6.09 5.57
C ALA A 203 7.28 -6.86 5.63
N SER A 204 7.10 -7.85 4.74
CA SER A 204 5.91 -8.71 4.72
C SER A 204 5.84 -9.62 5.94
N GLY A 205 6.97 -10.14 6.40
CA GLY A 205 7.07 -10.90 7.65
C GLY A 205 6.66 -10.07 8.86
N VAL A 206 7.24 -8.87 8.99
CA VAL A 206 6.89 -7.92 10.06
C VAL A 206 5.42 -7.55 9.99
N TRP A 207 4.89 -7.22 8.80
CA TRP A 207 3.47 -6.90 8.62
C TRP A 207 2.55 -8.05 9.04
N ASN A 208 2.89 -9.29 8.66
CA ASN A 208 2.08 -10.46 9.03
C ASN A 208 2.12 -10.73 10.55
N ILE A 209 3.29 -10.58 11.19
CA ILE A 209 3.43 -10.70 12.65
C ILE A 209 2.64 -9.59 13.35
N SER A 210 2.77 -8.34 12.90
CA SER A 210 2.01 -7.21 13.43
C SER A 210 0.51 -7.39 13.27
N LYS A 211 0.06 -7.97 12.15
CA LYS A 211 -1.34 -8.33 11.92
C LYS A 211 -1.85 -9.32 12.96
N LEU A 212 -1.10 -10.40 13.22
CA LEU A 212 -1.46 -11.38 14.23
C LEU A 212 -1.56 -10.74 15.61
N PHE A 213 -0.55 -9.94 15.99
CA PHE A 213 -0.54 -9.21 17.26
C PHE A 213 -1.74 -8.26 17.40
N PHE A 214 -2.03 -7.50 16.34
CA PHE A 214 -3.14 -6.55 16.31
C PHE A 214 -4.49 -7.25 16.44
N ILE A 215 -4.71 -8.34 15.70
CA ILE A 215 -5.93 -9.15 15.78
C ILE A 215 -6.07 -9.70 17.21
N SER A 216 -5.03 -10.34 17.75
CA SER A 216 -5.08 -10.88 19.12
C SER A 216 -5.41 -9.80 20.16
N TYR A 217 -4.83 -8.60 20.03
CA TYR A 217 -5.09 -7.48 20.93
C TYR A 217 -6.56 -7.01 20.87
N VAL A 218 -7.10 -6.81 19.67
CA VAL A 218 -8.48 -6.33 19.47
C VAL A 218 -9.50 -7.36 19.98
N PHE A 219 -9.28 -8.66 19.74
CA PHE A 219 -10.22 -9.71 20.18
C PHE A 219 -10.17 -9.98 21.68
N TYR A 220 -9.00 -9.87 22.32
CA TYR A 220 -8.86 -10.15 23.75
C TYR A 220 -9.31 -8.97 24.63
N ASN A 221 -9.11 -7.73 24.17
CA ASN A 221 -9.36 -6.55 24.97
C ASN A 221 -10.77 -5.96 24.77
N LYS A 222 -11.78 -6.65 25.30
CA LYS A 222 -13.18 -6.21 25.26
C LYS A 222 -13.48 -4.95 26.11
N SER A 223 -12.56 -4.55 26.99
CA SER A 223 -12.73 -3.37 27.84
C SER A 223 -12.88 -2.08 27.03
N TYR A 224 -12.14 -1.95 25.92
CA TYR A 224 -12.27 -0.78 25.03
C TYR A 224 -13.61 -0.75 24.31
N GLU A 225 -14.11 -1.90 23.85
CA GLU A 225 -15.45 -2.02 23.24
C GLU A 225 -16.55 -1.66 24.25
N SER A 226 -16.40 -2.04 25.52
CA SER A 226 -17.36 -1.70 26.57
C SER A 226 -17.46 -0.19 26.85
N ILE A 227 -16.33 0.54 26.79
CA ILE A 227 -16.29 1.98 27.10
C ILE A 227 -16.74 2.83 25.91
N TYR A 228 -16.24 2.52 24.70
CA TYR A 228 -16.43 3.37 23.52
C TYR A 228 -17.38 2.77 22.45
N GLY A 229 -17.87 1.54 22.65
CA GLY A 229 -18.78 0.88 21.72
C GLY A 229 -18.20 0.74 20.32
N SER A 230 -19.02 1.00 19.29
CA SER A 230 -18.65 0.91 17.88
C SER A 230 -17.55 1.90 17.46
N LEU A 231 -17.32 2.98 18.23
CA LEU A 231 -16.24 3.93 17.98
C LEU A 231 -14.85 3.28 18.14
N SER A 232 -14.74 2.25 18.98
CA SER A 232 -13.49 1.48 19.16
C SER A 232 -12.98 0.87 17.87
N THR A 233 -13.88 0.36 17.02
CA THR A 233 -13.52 -0.22 15.72
C THR A 233 -12.81 0.81 14.84
N LEU A 234 -13.31 2.05 14.81
CA LEU A 234 -12.71 3.14 14.05
C LEU A 234 -11.32 3.52 14.60
N LEU A 235 -11.20 3.63 15.93
CA LEU A 235 -9.92 3.95 16.58
C LEU A 235 -8.87 2.87 16.30
N PHE A 236 -9.23 1.60 16.42
CA PHE A 236 -8.35 0.49 16.11
C PHE A 236 -7.96 0.48 14.62
N PHE A 237 -8.88 0.80 13.72
CA PHE A 237 -8.57 0.95 12.30
C PHE A 237 -7.51 2.04 12.05
N PHE A 238 -7.60 3.20 12.73
CA PHE A 238 -6.59 4.26 12.60
C PHE A 238 -5.21 3.81 13.10
N VAL A 239 -5.15 3.11 14.23
CA VAL A 239 -3.90 2.54 14.75
C VAL A 239 -3.31 1.51 13.78
N TRP A 240 -4.15 0.62 13.24
CA TRP A 240 -3.72 -0.39 12.28
C TRP A 240 -3.14 0.21 11.00
N LEU A 241 -3.82 1.23 10.47
CA LEU A 241 -3.39 1.95 9.29
C LEU A 241 -2.04 2.63 9.52
N TYR A 242 -1.88 3.29 10.68
CA TYR A 242 -0.63 3.92 11.09
C TYR A 242 0.52 2.92 11.21
N VAL A 243 0.31 1.78 11.87
CA VAL A 243 1.32 0.72 11.98
C VAL A 243 1.68 0.15 10.59
N SER A 244 0.69 -0.04 9.72
CA SER A 244 0.92 -0.52 8.35
C SER A 244 1.81 0.44 7.56
N TRP A 245 1.58 1.76 7.66
CA TRP A 245 2.41 2.76 7.02
C TRP A 245 3.82 2.82 7.59
N ILE A 246 3.98 2.68 8.91
CA ILE A 246 5.30 2.59 9.55
C ILE A 246 6.12 1.44 8.96
N ILE A 247 5.53 0.24 8.88
CA ILE A 247 6.21 -0.96 8.36
C ILE A 247 6.62 -0.76 6.90
N PHE A 248 5.73 -0.19 6.09
CA PHE A 248 5.99 0.14 4.70
C PHE A 248 7.14 1.13 4.53
N LEU A 249 7.14 2.24 5.29
CA LEU A 249 8.18 3.26 5.18
C LEU A 249 9.53 2.78 5.69
N PHE A 250 9.57 1.95 6.74
CA PHE A 250 10.82 1.32 7.18
C PHE A 250 11.42 0.41 6.11
N GLY A 251 10.60 -0.38 5.43
CA GLY A 251 11.05 -1.21 4.31
C GLY A 251 11.53 -0.36 3.14
N LEU A 252 10.79 0.70 2.77
CA LEU A 252 11.20 1.63 1.72
C LEU A 252 12.56 2.27 2.01
N LYS A 253 12.77 2.74 3.25
CA LYS A 253 14.06 3.32 3.64
C LYS A 253 15.19 2.29 3.63
N ALA A 254 14.92 1.06 4.09
CA ALA A 254 15.91 -0.01 4.08
C ALA A 254 16.35 -0.41 2.66
N CYS A 255 15.46 -0.31 1.66
CA CYS A 255 15.81 -0.49 0.25
C CYS A 255 16.83 0.55 -0.23
N VAL A 256 16.66 1.82 0.19
CA VAL A 256 17.50 2.96 -0.24
C VAL A 256 18.83 3.00 0.51
N TYR A 257 18.82 2.86 1.83
CA TYR A 257 20.01 3.05 2.66
C TYR A 257 21.19 2.15 2.25
N GLY A 258 20.88 0.90 1.88
CA GLY A 258 21.92 -0.05 1.47
C GLY A 258 22.53 0.23 0.09
N LEU A 259 21.97 1.16 -0.69
CA LEU A 259 22.60 1.71 -1.88
C LEU A 259 23.53 2.87 -1.52
N ASP A 260 23.09 3.77 -0.63
CA ASP A 260 23.91 4.91 -0.19
C ASP A 260 25.22 4.43 0.45
N THR A 261 25.17 3.43 1.34
CA THR A 261 26.41 2.84 1.92
C THR A 261 27.30 2.19 0.87
N ALA A 262 26.72 1.59 -0.18
CA ALA A 262 27.52 0.95 -1.23
C ALA A 262 28.18 1.98 -2.16
N LEU A 263 27.56 3.16 -2.33
CA LEU A 263 28.12 4.28 -3.07
C LEU A 263 29.20 5.01 -2.27
N ASP A 264 28.98 5.25 -0.98
CA ASP A 264 29.99 5.84 -0.07
C ASP A 264 31.25 4.96 0.06
N ASP A 265 31.10 3.63 0.12
CA ASP A 265 32.24 2.69 0.08
C ASP A 265 32.99 2.74 -1.26
N GLN A 266 32.30 3.06 -2.36
CA GLN A 266 32.89 3.14 -3.69
C GLN A 266 33.69 4.43 -3.92
N ASP A 267 33.24 5.54 -3.35
CA ASP A 267 33.88 6.86 -3.44
C ASP A 267 34.91 7.11 -2.31
N SER A 268 35.06 6.15 -1.39
CA SER A 268 36.02 6.25 -0.29
C SER A 268 37.47 6.22 -0.80
N PRO A 269 38.38 7.08 -0.29
CA PRO A 269 39.77 7.18 -0.74
C PRO A 269 40.63 5.92 -0.49
N GLN A 270 40.08 4.93 0.25
CA GLN A 270 40.69 3.61 0.46
C GLN A 270 40.27 2.57 -0.60
N ASN A 271 39.36 2.90 -1.53
CA ASN A 271 38.98 1.99 -2.61
C ASN A 271 40.12 1.90 -3.65
N PRO A 272 40.66 0.70 -3.94
CA PRO A 272 41.74 0.53 -4.93
C PRO A 272 41.40 1.14 -6.30
N ASN A 273 40.13 1.10 -6.72
CA ASN A 273 39.69 1.67 -8.00
C ASN A 273 39.60 3.20 -7.98
N ALA A 274 39.31 3.81 -6.83
CA ALA A 274 39.36 5.26 -6.66
C ALA A 274 40.81 5.76 -6.66
N GLN A 275 41.72 5.01 -6.04
CA GLN A 275 43.16 5.31 -6.05
C GLN A 275 43.77 5.20 -7.46
N ILE A 276 43.35 4.20 -8.26
CA ILE A 276 43.78 4.05 -9.66
C ILE A 276 43.34 5.23 -10.54
N GLN A 277 42.16 5.83 -10.28
CA GLN A 277 41.69 7.03 -11.00
C GLN A 277 42.47 8.29 -10.59
N ILE A 278 42.83 8.42 -9.31
CA ILE A 278 43.67 9.52 -8.82
C ILE A 278 45.10 9.42 -9.36
N GLN A 279 45.65 8.20 -9.49
CA GLN A 279 47.00 7.98 -10.02
C GLN A 279 47.11 8.08 -11.54
N ASN A 280 46.00 8.02 -12.31
CA ASN A 280 46.04 8.12 -13.77
C ASN A 280 44.95 9.05 -14.35
N PRO A 281 45.07 10.38 -14.13
CA PRO A 281 44.09 11.37 -14.59
C PRO A 281 43.99 11.48 -16.13
N ASN A 282 44.95 10.93 -16.88
CA ASN A 282 45.01 11.05 -18.35
C ASN A 282 44.02 10.16 -19.12
N ASN A 283 43.34 9.21 -18.46
CA ASN A 283 42.35 8.35 -19.12
C ASN A 283 40.95 8.97 -19.24
N ALA A 284 40.67 10.10 -18.57
CA ALA A 284 39.37 10.77 -18.66
C ALA A 284 39.21 11.57 -19.97
N HIS A 285 40.29 12.12 -20.52
CA HIS A 285 40.23 13.00 -21.68
C HIS A 285 40.19 12.28 -23.04
N THR A 286 40.54 10.99 -23.11
CA THR A 286 40.60 10.26 -24.40
C THR A 286 39.27 9.69 -24.87
N LYS A 287 38.23 9.61 -24.02
CA LYS A 287 36.89 9.15 -24.44
C LYS A 287 35.98 10.24 -25.02
N SER A 288 36.25 11.53 -24.78
CA SER A 288 35.45 12.62 -25.37
C SER A 288 35.84 12.93 -26.83
N ALA A 289 37.09 12.65 -27.23
CA ALA A 289 37.58 12.97 -28.58
C ALA A 289 37.26 11.90 -29.66
N LYS A 290 36.84 10.68 -29.28
CA LYS A 290 36.64 9.57 -30.24
C LYS A 290 35.21 9.41 -30.76
N GLY A 291 34.26 10.24 -30.31
CA GLY A 291 32.85 10.20 -30.74
C GLY A 291 32.45 11.25 -31.79
N LYS A 292 33.38 12.06 -32.30
CA LYS A 292 33.10 13.14 -33.29
C LYS A 292 33.73 12.94 -34.67
N LYS A 293 34.32 11.78 -34.93
CA LYS A 293 34.77 11.36 -36.26
C LYS A 293 34.30 9.93 -36.51
N ASN A 294 33.04 9.79 -36.90
CA ASN A 294 32.53 8.80 -37.86
C ASN A 294 31.00 8.79 -37.76
N GLN A 295 30.38 9.45 -38.75
CA GLN A 295 28.96 9.46 -39.11
C GLN A 295 27.99 10.22 -38.20
#